data_AF-A0A920NVA3-F1
#
_entry.id   AF-A0A920NVA3-F1
#
_cell.length_a   1.000
_cell.length_b   1.000
_cell.length_c   1.000
_cell.angle_alpha   90.00
_cell.angle_beta   90.00
_cell.angle_gamma   90.00
#
_symmetry.space_group_name_H-M   'P 1'
#
loop_
_entity.id
_entity.type
_entity.pdbx_description
1 polymer ?
#
loop_
_entity_poly.entity_id
_entity_poly.type
_entity_poly.pdbx_seq_one_letter_code
_entity_poly.pdbx_strand_id
1 'polypeptide(L)' 'MNDTYEVKKEKIFYKCGWSPFESYTFKSRIIETIVNGERIYSQGTILSDTIGKKLEFTRG' A
#
# COMPACT_ATOMS: atom_id res chain seq x y z
N MET A 1 -13.72 -4.26 -14.87
CA MET A 1 -12.67 -4.22 -13.82
C MET A 1 -13.09 -5.16 -12.71
N ASN A 2 -12.45 -6.32 -12.60
CA ASN A 2 -12.58 -7.29 -11.51
C ASN A 2 -11.18 -7.88 -11.29
N ASP A 3 -10.33 -7.16 -10.55
CA ASP A 3 -8.99 -7.64 -10.19
C ASP A 3 -8.97 -7.95 -8.71
N THR A 4 -9.32 -9.19 -8.38
CA THR A 4 -9.42 -9.65 -6.99
C THR A 4 -8.03 -9.79 -6.39
N TYR A 5 -7.89 -9.52 -5.09
CA TYR A 5 -6.61 -9.63 -4.38
C TYR A 5 -6.75 -10.45 -3.12
N GLU A 6 -6.17 -11.65 -3.16
CA GLU A 6 -6.00 -12.51 -2.00
C GLU A 6 -4.79 -12.05 -1.18
N VAL A 7 -5.01 -11.82 0.11
CA VAL A 7 -3.94 -11.47 1.04
C VAL A 7 -3.18 -12.73 1.41
N LYS A 8 -1.93 -12.81 0.95
CA LYS A 8 -0.99 -13.88 1.32
C LYS A 8 0.10 -13.35 2.23
N LYS A 9 0.55 -14.17 3.17
CA LYS A 9 1.57 -13.79 4.15
C LYS A 9 2.85 -13.26 3.50
N GLU A 10 3.26 -13.84 2.38
CA GLU A 10 4.47 -13.46 1.62
C GLU A 10 4.34 -12.10 0.93
N LYS A 11 3.10 -11.60 0.77
CA LYS A 11 2.78 -10.31 0.13
C LYS A 11 2.52 -9.20 1.15
N ILE A 12 2.80 -9.43 2.42
CA ILE A 12 2.63 -8.45 3.49
C ILE A 12 3.96 -7.70 3.67
N PHE A 13 3.92 -6.37 3.47
CA PHE A 13 5.10 -5.50 3.64
C PHE A 13 5.37 -5.09 5.11
N TYR A 14 4.52 -5.49 6.06
CA TYR A 14 4.72 -5.19 7.47
C TYR A 14 5.89 -6.00 8.06
N LYS A 15 6.71 -5.37 8.88
CA LYS A 15 7.83 -6.01 9.59
C LYS A 15 7.39 -7.19 10.47
N CYS A 16 6.18 -7.13 11.05
CA CYS A 16 5.64 -8.21 11.88
C CYS A 16 5.15 -9.42 11.07
N GLY A 17 5.05 -9.31 9.73
CA GLY A 17 4.76 -10.42 8.84
C GLY A 17 3.38 -11.05 9.01
N TRP A 18 2.40 -10.32 9.54
CA TRP A 18 1.02 -10.81 9.69
C TRP A 18 -0.04 -9.74 9.40
N SER A 19 -1.25 -10.19 9.06
CA SER A 19 -2.44 -9.35 8.88
C SER A 19 -3.70 -10.07 9.37
N PRO A 20 -4.67 -9.37 9.99
CA PRO A 20 -5.96 -9.98 10.31
C PRO A 20 -6.76 -10.39 9.06
N PHE A 21 -6.31 -9.97 7.87
CA PHE A 21 -6.95 -10.27 6.60
C PHE A 21 -6.28 -11.42 5.82
N GLU A 22 -5.36 -12.18 6.39
CA GLU A 22 -4.76 -13.33 5.70
C GLU A 22 -5.83 -14.29 5.16
N SER A 23 -5.65 -14.77 3.92
CA SER A 23 -6.62 -15.57 3.14
C SER A 23 -7.93 -14.85 2.74
N TYR A 24 -8.12 -13.59 3.14
CA TYR A 24 -9.23 -12.79 2.64
C TYR A 24 -8.98 -12.35 1.20
N THR A 25 -10.03 -12.39 0.36
CA THR A 25 -9.97 -11.90 -1.03
C THR A 25 -10.77 -10.62 -1.19
N PHE A 26 -10.06 -9.51 -1.39
CA PHE A 26 -10.68 -8.25 -1.78
C PHE A 26 -11.14 -8.31 -3.24
N LYS A 27 -12.21 -7.59 -3.57
CA LYS A 27 -12.75 -7.52 -4.94
C LYS A 27 -11.96 -6.59 -5.87
N SER A 28 -10.97 -5.89 -5.33
CA SER A 28 -10.13 -4.91 -6.02
C SER A 28 -8.70 -4.96 -5.50
N ARG A 29 -7.79 -4.34 -6.25
CA ARG A 29 -6.37 -4.22 -5.93
C ARG A 29 -5.90 -2.78 -6.15
N ILE A 30 -4.92 -2.36 -5.34
CA ILE A 30 -4.19 -1.10 -5.56
C ILE A 30 -3.21 -1.33 -6.72
N ILE A 31 -3.30 -0.51 -7.78
CA ILE A 31 -2.37 -0.59 -8.93
C ILE A 31 -1.27 0.47 -8.88
N GLU A 32 -1.53 1.61 -8.24
CA GLU A 32 -0.61 2.75 -8.16
C GLU A 32 -0.77 3.48 -6.83
N THR A 33 0.31 4.07 -6.33
CA THR A 33 0.26 5.06 -5.25
C THR A 33 1.22 6.20 -5.56
N ILE A 34 0.72 7.43 -5.46
CA ILE A 34 1.48 8.64 -5.74
C ILE A 34 1.56 9.47 -4.45
N VAL A 35 2.76 9.87 -4.08
CA VAL A 35 3.03 10.72 -2.91
C VAL A 35 3.84 11.92 -3.37
N ASN A 36 3.37 13.13 -3.08
CA ASN A 36 4.03 14.39 -3.48
C ASN A 36 4.33 14.50 -5.00
N GLY A 37 3.51 13.88 -5.84
CA GLY A 37 3.70 13.87 -7.31
C GLY A 37 4.62 12.76 -7.83
N GLU A 38 5.21 11.95 -6.97
CA GLU A 38 6.06 10.82 -7.33
C GLU A 38 5.32 9.48 -7.18
N ARG A 39 5.48 8.56 -8.14
CA ARG A 39 4.94 7.19 -8.03
C ARG A 39 5.83 6.38 -7.09
N ILE A 40 5.28 5.99 -5.94
CA ILE A 40 6.02 5.24 -4.91
C ILE A 40 5.68 3.74 -4.90
N TYR A 41 4.57 3.36 -5.52
CA TYR A 41 4.12 1.97 -5.62
C TYR A 41 3.44 1.75 -6.95
N SER A 42 3.79 0.67 -7.63
CA SER A 42 3.16 0.25 -8.90
C SER A 42 3.04 -1.26 -8.95
N GLN A 43 1.84 -1.76 -9.27
CA GLN A 43 1.57 -3.16 -9.60
C GLN A 43 2.16 -4.21 -8.63
N GLY A 44 2.10 -3.96 -7.31
CA GLY A 44 2.64 -4.89 -6.32
C GLY A 44 4.07 -4.59 -5.86
N THR A 45 4.74 -3.59 -6.44
CA THR A 45 6.13 -3.26 -6.15
C THR A 45 6.24 -1.85 -5.57
N ILE A 46 7.00 -1.72 -4.48
CA ILE A 46 7.41 -0.42 -3.94
C ILE A 46 8.57 0.08 -4.80
N LEU A 47 8.42 1.26 -5.41
CA LEU A 47 9.34 1.81 -6.40
C LEU A 47 10.41 2.71 -5.80
N SER A 48 10.15 3.29 -4.62
CA SER A 48 11.02 4.26 -4.00
C SER A 48 11.00 4.14 -2.49
N ASP A 49 12.14 4.46 -1.87
CA ASP A 49 12.29 4.67 -0.44
C ASP A 49 11.86 6.09 -0.02
N THR A 50 11.24 6.87 -0.93
CA THR A 50 10.77 8.23 -0.65
C THR A 50 9.95 8.25 0.64
N ILE A 51 10.51 8.92 1.63
CA ILE A 51 9.91 9.15 2.94
C ILE A 51 8.89 10.29 2.81
N GLY A 52 7.68 10.05 3.31
CA GLY A 52 6.61 11.05 3.34
C GLY A 52 7.05 12.33 4.06
N LYS A 53 6.35 13.43 3.79
CA LYS A 53 6.61 14.72 4.47
C LYS A 53 5.68 14.87 5.66
N LYS A 54 6.18 15.50 6.73
CA LYS A 54 5.37 15.85 7.90
C LYS A 54 4.23 16.78 7.47
N LEU A 55 3.02 16.50 7.94
CA LEU A 55 1.89 17.43 7.80
C LEU A 55 2.02 18.57 8.80
N GLU A 56 1.85 19.80 8.31
CA GLU A 56 1.75 21.00 9.15
C GLU A 56 0.28 21.33 9.40
N PHE A 57 -0.08 21.48 10.66
CA PHE A 57 -1.44 21.82 11.07
C PHE A 57 -1.42 23.18 11.76
N THR A 58 -2.24 24.10 11.27
CA THR A 58 -2.53 25.35 11.99
C THR A 58 -3.84 25.13 12.75
N ARG A 59 -3.84 25.32 14.06
CA ARG A 59 -5.07 25.35 14.86
C ARG A 59 -5.50 26.80 14.96
N GLY A 60 -6.64 27.13 14.36
CA GLY A 60 -7.35 28.40 14.58
C GLY A 60 -8.19 28.34 15.84
#